data_AF-A0AAW0A4R4-F1
#
_entry.id   AF-A0AAW0A4R4-F1
#
_cell.length_a   1.000
_cell.length_b   1.000
_cell.length_c   1.000
_cell.angle_alpha   90.00
_cell.angle_beta   90.00
_cell.angle_gamma   90.00
#
_symmetry.space_group_name_H-M   'P 1'
#
loop_
_entity.id
_entity.type
_entity.pdbx_description
1 polymer ?
#
loop_
_entity_poly.entity_id
_entity_poly.type
_entity_poly.pdbx_seq_one_letter_code
_entity_poly.pdbx_strand_id
1 'polypeptide(L)'
;TPALVGRKNGLVLFDPMTHTVGGNSGIGDFGLEGINSFIRDHSCGDVCNRLALDEVAPLIFDTSRNEEQDNSPSPELANGEGEDNVD
;
A
#
# COMPACT_ATOMS: atom_id res chain seq x y z
N THR A 1 -13.57 17.07 8.69
CA THR A 1 -14.12 16.95 10.06
C THR A 1 -14.61 15.53 10.24
N PRO A 2 -14.22 14.78 11.29
CA PRO A 2 -14.73 13.45 11.56
C PRO A 2 -16.25 13.46 11.73
N ALA A 3 -16.94 12.41 11.30
CA ALA A 3 -18.37 12.25 11.48
C ALA A 3 -18.71 11.83 12.92
N LEU A 4 -19.72 12.45 13.53
CA LEU A 4 -20.21 12.08 14.86
C LEU A 4 -20.96 10.74 14.77
N VAL A 5 -20.45 9.70 15.42
CA VAL A 5 -21.15 8.41 15.59
C VAL A 5 -21.62 8.30 17.04
N GLY A 6 -22.87 8.71 17.29
CA GLY A 6 -23.41 8.86 18.64
C GLY A 6 -22.77 10.03 19.42
N ARG A 7 -23.13 10.21 20.70
CA ARG A 7 -22.57 11.27 21.58
C ARG A 7 -21.09 11.06 21.96
N LYS A 8 -20.29 10.42 21.10
CA LYS A 8 -18.88 10.12 21.32
C LYS A 8 -18.09 10.59 20.10
N ASN A 9 -17.01 11.33 20.34
CA ASN A 9 -16.04 11.65 19.29
C ASN A 9 -15.34 10.35 18.89
N GLY A 10 -15.63 9.88 17.68
CA GLY A 10 -15.05 8.66 17.12
C GLY A 10 -14.90 8.79 15.62
N LEU A 11 -13.95 8.05 15.07
CA LEU A 11 -13.77 7.92 13.63
C LEU A 11 -14.06 6.47 13.26
N VAL A 12 -15.04 6.24 12.39
CA VAL A 12 -15.29 4.92 11.79
C VAL A 12 -14.50 4.85 10.50
N LEU A 13 -13.63 3.83 10.42
CA LEU A 13 -12.81 3.53 9.25
C LEU A 13 -13.37 2.29 8.55
N PHE A 14 -13.25 2.25 7.22
CA PHE A 14 -13.63 1.12 6.38
C PHE A 14 -12.44 0.69 5.54
N ASP A 15 -12.35 -0.61 5.28
CA ASP A 15 -11.37 -1.26 4.39
C ASP A 15 -9.93 -0.76 4.56
N PRO A 16 -9.30 -0.97 5.73
CA PRO A 16 -7.91 -0.59 5.92
C PRO A 16 -7.00 -1.38 4.97
N MET A 17 -6.08 -0.68 4.32
CA MET A 17 -4.97 -1.32 3.62
C MET A 17 -3.84 -1.61 4.61
N THR A 18 -3.18 -2.74 4.40
CA THR A 18 -1.99 -3.11 5.18
C THR A 18 -0.86 -3.39 4.21
N HIS A 19 0.35 -2.95 4.57
CA HIS A 19 1.55 -3.24 3.81
C HIS A 19 2.51 -4.07 4.67
N THR A 20 3.06 -5.13 4.09
CA THR A 20 4.04 -5.99 4.77
C THR A 20 5.36 -5.97 4.03
N VAL A 21 6.47 -6.28 4.70
CA VAL A 21 7.77 -6.37 4.02
C VAL A 21 7.75 -7.38 2.87
N GLY A 22 6.94 -8.43 2.97
CA GLY A 22 6.83 -9.50 1.98
C GLY A 22 5.67 -9.38 0.99
N GLY A 23 4.86 -8.30 1.04
CA GLY A 23 3.70 -8.15 0.17
C GLY A 23 2.62 -9.23 0.35
N ASN A 24 2.47 -9.79 1.55
CA ASN A 24 1.68 -10.99 1.82
C ASN A 24 0.44 -10.80 2.71
N SER A 25 -0.04 -9.56 2.94
CA SER A 25 -1.31 -9.34 3.65
C SER A 25 -2.56 -9.39 2.77
N GLY A 26 -2.41 -9.46 1.45
CA GLY A 26 -3.50 -9.68 0.49
C GLY A 26 -3.71 -8.53 -0.49
N ILE A 27 -4.96 -8.34 -0.92
CA ILE A 27 -5.30 -7.31 -1.91
C ILE A 27 -5.01 -5.92 -1.34
N GLY A 28 -4.24 -5.13 -2.09
CA GLY A 28 -3.82 -3.79 -1.67
C GLY A 28 -2.52 -3.75 -0.87
N ASP A 29 -1.82 -4.89 -0.70
CA ASP A 29 -0.47 -4.90 -0.14
C ASP A 29 0.58 -4.56 -1.22
N PHE A 30 1.05 -3.31 -1.25
CA PHE A 30 2.14 -2.86 -2.13
C PHE A 30 3.54 -3.14 -1.56
N GLY A 31 3.64 -3.97 -0.52
CA GLY A 31 4.90 -4.41 0.02
C GLY A 31 5.78 -3.26 0.53
N LEU A 32 7.08 -3.37 0.23
CA LEU A 32 8.06 -2.32 0.52
C LEU A 32 7.80 -1.01 -0.23
N GLU A 33 7.22 -1.05 -1.42
CA GLU A 33 6.87 0.16 -2.17
C GLU A 33 5.82 0.99 -1.41
N GLY A 34 4.78 0.32 -0.89
CA GLY A 34 3.75 0.95 -0.06
C GLY A 34 4.33 1.51 1.24
N ILE A 35 5.21 0.75 1.91
CA ILE A 35 5.90 1.20 3.14
C ILE A 35 6.77 2.43 2.85
N ASN A 36 7.60 2.38 1.80
CA ASN A 36 8.48 3.49 1.44
C ASN A 36 7.68 4.72 1.03
N SER A 37 6.57 4.57 0.32
CA SER A 37 5.68 5.68 0.00
C SER A 37 5.09 6.33 1.24
N PHE A 38 4.66 5.53 2.23
CA PHE A 38 4.25 6.05 3.54
C PHE A 38 5.38 6.83 4.22
N ILE A 39 6.60 6.28 4.29
CA ILE A 39 7.73 6.94 4.96
C ILE A 39 8.11 8.25 4.27
N ARG A 40 8.12 8.29 2.94
CA ARG A 40 8.45 9.48 2.14
C ARG A 40 7.45 10.61 2.38
N ASP A 41 6.17 10.28 2.44
CA ASP A 41 5.09 11.27 2.46
C ASP A 41 4.61 11.59 3.90
N HIS A 42 5.03 10.81 4.90
CA HIS A 42 4.70 11.03 6.31
C HIS A 42 5.52 12.19 6.92
N SER A 43 4.84 13.02 7.69
CA SER A 43 5.46 14.00 8.59
C SER A 43 4.91 13.82 9.99
N CYS A 44 5.79 13.64 10.98
CA CYS A 44 5.39 13.46 12.37
C CYS A 44 4.60 14.67 12.88
N GLY A 45 3.41 14.42 13.40
CA GLY A 45 2.60 15.42 14.11
C GLY A 45 2.61 15.23 15.62
N ASP A 46 1.82 16.04 16.33
CA ASP A 46 1.75 16.03 17.80
C ASP A 46 1.49 14.64 18.39
N VAL A 47 0.69 13.80 17.72
CA VAL A 47 0.39 12.45 18.20
C VAL A 47 1.64 11.55 18.14
N CYS A 48 2.43 11.62 17.07
CA CYS A 48 3.68 10.85 16.95
C CYS A 48 4.67 11.25 18.05
N ASN A 49 4.85 12.55 18.25
CA ASN A 49 5.78 13.11 19.23
C ASN A 49 5.37 12.77 20.66
N ARG A 50 4.06 12.86 20.98
CA ARG A 50 3.55 12.49 22.31
C ARG A 50 3.63 11.01 22.60
N LEU A 51 3.66 10.18 21.56
CA LEU A 51 3.91 8.74 21.66
C LEU A 51 5.41 8.39 21.56
N ALA A 52 6.28 9.39 21.39
CA ALA A 52 7.73 9.25 21.20
C ALA A 52 8.11 8.29 20.05
N LEU A 53 7.29 8.18 19.01
CA LEU A 53 7.52 7.26 17.91
C LEU A 53 8.73 7.65 17.06
N ASP A 54 9.03 8.94 17.01
CA ASP A 54 10.23 9.50 16.39
C ASP A 54 11.52 9.06 17.11
N GLU A 55 11.44 8.79 18.42
CA GLU A 55 12.60 8.38 19.22
C GLU A 55 12.74 6.85 19.29
N VAL A 56 11.65 6.13 19.58
CA VAL A 56 11.70 4.68 19.84
C VAL A 56 11.53 3.81 18.60
N ALA A 57 10.95 4.38 17.54
CA ALA A 57 10.65 3.67 16.28
C ALA A 57 10.82 4.60 15.07
N PRO A 58 12.01 5.20 14.86
CA PRO A 58 12.24 6.13 13.77
C PRO A 58 11.96 5.48 12.42
N LEU A 59 11.28 6.21 11.53
CA LEU A 59 11.00 5.75 10.18
C LEU A 59 12.29 5.83 9.34
N ILE A 60 12.77 4.68 8.86
CA ILE A 60 13.98 4.57 8.03
C ILE A 60 13.57 4.23 6.60
N PHE A 61 14.00 5.07 5.65
CA PHE A 61 13.77 4.82 4.22
C PHE A 61 14.79 3.79 3.72
N ASP A 62 14.33 2.60 3.31
CA ASP A 62 15.20 1.54 2.79
C ASP A 62 15.22 1.59 1.26
N THR A 63 16.26 2.20 0.69
CA THR A 63 16.49 2.26 -0.77
C THR A 63 17.11 0.99 -1.35
N SER A 64 17.57 0.06 -0.51
CA SER A 64 18.48 -1.02 -0.95
C SER A 64 17.80 -2.21 -1.63
N ARG A 65 16.47 -2.22 -1.74
CA ARG A 65 15.70 -3.37 -2.26
C ARG A 65 14.87 -3.08 -3.51
N ASN A 66 15.06 -1.92 -4.15
CA ASN A 66 14.28 -1.49 -5.31
C ASN A 66 14.77 -2.04 -6.66
N GLU A 67 15.84 -2.86 -6.70
CA GLU A 67 16.49 -3.24 -7.97
C GLU A 67 16.05 -4.60 -8.56
N GLU A 68 15.12 -5.35 -7.94
CA GLU A 68 14.92 -6.76 -8.32
C GLU A 68 13.51 -7.15 -8.82
N GLN A 69 12.70 -6.20 -9.29
CA GLN A 69 11.35 -6.52 -9.78
C GLN A 69 10.85 -5.61 -10.92
N ASP A 70 11.62 -5.49 -12.00
CA ASP A 70 11.07 -5.12 -13.30
C ASP A 70 11.80 -5.86 -14.44
N ASN A 71 11.75 -7.18 -14.39
CA ASN A 71 12.04 -8.00 -15.56
C ASN A 71 11.05 -9.16 -15.62
N SER A 72 9.80 -8.85 -15.96
CA SER A 72 8.81 -9.83 -16.36
C SER A 72 8.06 -9.25 -17.55
N PRO A 73 8.17 -9.83 -18.76
CA PRO A 73 7.38 -9.36 -19.88
C PRO A 73 5.91 -9.60 -19.57
N SER A 74 5.08 -8.56 -19.72
CA SER A 74 3.63 -8.66 -19.67
C SER A 74 3.15 -9.82 -20.55
N PRO A 75 2.21 -10.67 -20.08
CA PRO A 75 1.63 -11.67 -20.96
C PRO A 75 0.83 -10.95 -22.05
N GLU A 76 1.37 -10.96 -23.26
CA GLU A 76 0.65 -10.61 -24.47
C GLU A 76 -0.61 -11.48 -24.55
N LEU A 77 -1.77 -10.83 -24.66
CA LEU A 77 -3.03 -11.47 -25.01
C LEU A 77 -2.93 -11.95 -26.46
N ALA A 78 -2.40 -13.16 -26.66
CA ALA A 78 -2.51 -13.91 -27.90
C ALA A 78 -3.67 -14.91 -27.77
N ASN A 79 -4.60 -14.84 -28.73
CA ASN A 79 -5.52 -15.84 -29.28
C ASN A 79 -6.78 -15.07 -29.72
N GLY A 80 -7.19 -15.01 -30.98
CA GLY A 80 -6.97 -15.90 -32.11
C GLY A 80 -8.28 -15.87 -32.90
N GLU A 81 -8.18 -15.53 -34.17
CA GLU A 81 -9.27 -15.25 -35.10
C GLU A 81 -10.00 -16.56 -35.44
N GLY A 82 -11.33 -16.59 -35.28
CA GLY A 82 -12.19 -17.71 -35.67
C GLY A 82 -13.22 -17.21 -36.68
N GLU A 83 -12.99 -17.55 -37.95
CA GLU A 83 -13.89 -17.27 -39.06
C GLU A 83 -15.05 -18.29 -39.06
N ASP A 84 -16.27 -17.82 -38.84
CA ASP A 84 -17.48 -18.64 -39.01
C ASP A 84 -18.00 -18.51 -40.45
N ASN A 85 -17.55 -19.41 -41.34
CA ASN A 85 -18.26 -19.70 -42.59
C ASN A 85 -19.10 -20.97 -42.38
N VAL A 86 -20.42 -20.85 -42.46
CA VAL A 86 -21.34 -21.99 -42.57
C VAL A 86 -22.05 -21.88 -43.91
N ASP A 87 -21.93 -22.98 -44.66
CA ASP A 87 -22.48 -23.31 -45.98
C ASP A 87 -24.03 -23.23 -46.04
#